data_AF-A0A7Y2N297-F1
#
_entry.id   AF-A0A7Y2N297-F1
#
_cell.length_a   1.000
_cell.length_b   1.000
_cell.length_c   1.000
_cell.angle_alpha   90.00
_cell.angle_beta   90.00
_cell.angle_gamma   90.00
#
_symmetry.space_group_name_H-M   'P 1'
#
loop_
_entity.id
_entity.type
_entity.pdbx_description
1 polymer ?
#
loop_
_entity_poly.entity_id
_entity_poly.type
_entity_poly.pdbx_seq_one_letter_code
_entity_poly.pdbx_strand_id
1 'polypeptide(L)'
;DGDEQLDLWQARLVLAIAEILKKEKEDLLQEMQLLDAQEIEMLRSLQGETGTEDEDPFAELQRIKAGLDDAHPREVKIRFQSWLRLMKRAPLPDTKLWLASSPEAADQLFDEFEKSNNGAPLPILELTIPDRIEAGPIYVVSRVNSFLEDSANLRVKIIAELEALISSAGLSSDSADNLLPSGSEHSSLWAEMIEDHFPSGSHGSATLLFYLLPNCAIATLLGLEHDKLKDQHPHGLVAVLKR
;
A
#
# COMPACT_ATOMS: atom_id res chain seq x y z
N ASP A 1 -5.95 -23.76 -24.97
CA ASP A 1 -7.23 -23.03 -24.78
C ASP A 1 -8.03 -23.46 -23.55
N GLY A 2 -8.49 -24.72 -23.42
CA GLY A 2 -9.31 -25.13 -22.26
C GLY A 2 -8.64 -24.97 -20.89
N ASP A 3 -7.40 -25.44 -20.75
CA ASP A 3 -6.66 -25.36 -19.48
C ASP A 3 -6.26 -23.91 -19.13
N GLU A 4 -5.92 -23.09 -20.13
CA GLU A 4 -5.59 -21.68 -19.91
C GLU A 4 -6.81 -20.87 -19.45
N GLN A 5 -7.99 -21.17 -19.99
CA GLN A 5 -9.23 -20.52 -19.58
C GLN A 5 -9.62 -20.93 -18.16
N LEU A 6 -9.33 -22.18 -17.77
CA LEU A 6 -9.54 -22.70 -16.43
C LEU A 6 -8.60 -22.02 -15.42
N ASP A 7 -7.34 -21.83 -15.78
CA ASP A 7 -6.36 -21.12 -14.94
C ASP A 7 -6.75 -19.64 -14.70
N LEU A 8 -7.25 -18.95 -15.73
CA LEU A 8 -7.75 -17.58 -15.61
C LEU A 8 -9.01 -17.51 -14.75
N TRP A 9 -9.92 -18.47 -14.90
CA TRP A 9 -11.10 -18.56 -14.07
C TRP A 9 -10.74 -18.80 -12.60
N GLN A 10 -9.78 -19.70 -12.34
CA GLN A 10 -9.27 -19.96 -11.00
C GLN A 10 -8.63 -18.70 -10.40
N ALA A 11 -7.81 -17.97 -11.18
CA ALA A 11 -7.20 -16.72 -10.74
C ALA A 11 -8.27 -15.66 -10.37
N ARG A 12 -9.32 -15.51 -11.19
CA ARG A 12 -10.46 -14.63 -10.88
C ARG A 12 -11.20 -15.04 -9.62
N LEU A 13 -11.44 -16.34 -9.45
CA LEU A 13 -12.12 -16.88 -8.27
C LEU A 13 -11.31 -16.61 -7.00
N VAL A 14 -10.00 -16.84 -7.01
CA VAL A 14 -9.12 -16.58 -5.88
C VAL A 14 -9.18 -15.11 -5.47
N LEU A 15 -9.14 -14.18 -6.43
CA LEU A 15 -9.22 -12.74 -6.14
C LEU A 15 -10.61 -12.33 -5.63
N ALA A 16 -11.69 -12.89 -6.20
CA ALA A 16 -13.06 -12.61 -5.75
C ALA A 16 -13.28 -13.11 -4.31
N ILE A 17 -12.78 -14.31 -3.97
CA ILE A 17 -12.83 -14.82 -2.60
C ILE A 17 -12.02 -13.91 -1.66
N ALA A 18 -10.82 -13.48 -2.07
CA ALA A 18 -10.00 -12.59 -1.29
C ALA A 18 -10.67 -11.22 -1.04
N GLU A 19 -11.40 -10.69 -2.02
CA GLU A 19 -12.18 -9.45 -1.89
C GLU A 19 -13.35 -9.62 -0.91
N ILE A 20 -14.11 -10.72 -1.02
CA ILE A 20 -15.19 -11.05 -0.09
C ILE A 20 -14.65 -11.16 1.33
N LEU A 21 -13.59 -11.93 1.55
CA LEU A 21 -12.97 -12.11 2.87
C LEU A 21 -12.46 -10.78 3.44
N LYS A 22 -11.90 -9.90 2.59
CA LYS A 22 -11.45 -8.58 3.02
C LYS A 22 -12.64 -7.73 3.49
N LYS A 23 -13.73 -7.71 2.73
CA LYS A 23 -14.95 -6.98 3.10
C LYS A 23 -15.56 -7.52 4.39
N GLU A 24 -15.70 -8.85 4.51
CA GLU A 24 -16.21 -9.49 5.73
C GLU A 24 -15.33 -9.16 6.95
N LYS A 25 -14.00 -9.13 6.79
CA LYS A 25 -13.09 -8.68 7.86
C LYS A 25 -13.31 -7.22 8.22
N GLU A 26 -13.46 -6.33 7.25
CA GLU A 26 -13.73 -4.91 7.49
C GLU A 26 -15.07 -4.69 8.19
N ASP A 27 -16.13 -5.40 7.76
CA ASP A 27 -17.45 -5.37 8.38
C ASP A 27 -17.40 -5.90 9.83
N LEU A 28 -16.71 -7.03 10.06
CA LEU A 28 -16.49 -7.57 11.41
C LEU A 28 -15.70 -6.61 12.30
N LEU A 29 -14.66 -5.96 11.78
CA LEU A 29 -13.89 -4.97 12.54
C LEU A 29 -14.75 -3.74 12.88
N GLN A 30 -15.62 -3.30 11.97
CA GLN A 30 -16.58 -2.22 12.26
C GLN A 30 -17.60 -2.64 13.33
N GLU A 31 -18.16 -3.84 13.24
CA GLU A 31 -19.05 -4.39 14.28
C GLU A 31 -18.34 -4.51 15.63
N MET A 32 -17.09 -4.97 15.65
CA MET A 32 -16.28 -5.04 16.87
C MET A 32 -15.88 -3.67 17.42
N GLN A 33 -15.75 -2.64 16.57
CA GLN A 33 -15.52 -1.26 17.00
C GLN A 33 -16.79 -0.62 17.57
N LEU A 34 -17.97 -1.01 17.06
CA LEU A 34 -19.26 -0.60 17.61
C LEU A 34 -19.54 -1.24 18.97
N LEU A 35 -18.97 -2.42 19.25
CA LEU A 35 -18.90 -3.01 20.60
C LEU A 35 -17.86 -2.25 21.43
N ASP A 36 -18.26 -1.08 21.91
CA ASP A 36 -17.38 -0.07 22.47
C ASP A 36 -16.51 -0.58 23.62
N ALA A 37 -15.26 -0.12 23.69
CA ALA A 37 -14.35 -0.42 24.81
C ALA A 37 -14.96 0.00 26.17
N GLN A 38 -15.83 1.01 26.17
CA GLN A 38 -16.63 1.40 27.34
C GLN A 38 -17.71 0.39 27.70
N GLU A 39 -18.37 -0.27 26.75
CA GLU A 39 -19.30 -1.36 27.04
C GLU A 39 -18.56 -2.59 27.57
N ILE A 40 -17.39 -2.91 27.02
CA ILE A 40 -16.52 -4.00 27.52
C ILE A 40 -16.02 -3.70 28.94
N GLU A 41 -15.60 -2.47 29.23
CA GLU A 41 -15.17 -2.05 30.57
C GLU A 41 -16.34 -1.99 31.56
N MET A 42 -17.51 -1.54 31.12
CA MET A 42 -18.74 -1.52 31.93
C MET A 42 -19.23 -2.95 32.21
N LEU A 43 -19.18 -3.86 31.24
CA LEU A 43 -19.51 -5.28 31.41
C LEU A 43 -18.53 -6.00 32.35
N ARG A 44 -17.22 -5.70 32.26
CA ARG A 44 -16.21 -6.17 33.23
C ARG A 44 -16.48 -5.63 34.64
N SER A 45 -16.92 -4.38 34.75
CA SER A 45 -17.26 -3.77 36.05
C SER A 45 -18.54 -4.38 36.66
N LEU A 46 -19.47 -4.85 35.83
CA LEU A 46 -20.73 -5.46 36.24
C LEU A 46 -20.62 -6.95 36.58
N GLN A 47 -19.62 -7.67 36.02
CA GLN A 47 -19.42 -9.11 36.29
C GLN A 47 -18.96 -9.41 37.72
N GLY A 48 -18.48 -8.42 38.46
CA GLY A 48 -18.14 -8.58 39.88
C GLY A 48 -16.96 -9.55 40.11
N GLU A 49 -16.33 -9.39 41.26
CA GLU A 49 -15.21 -10.21 41.74
C GLU A 49 -15.66 -11.63 42.17
N THR A 50 -16.56 -12.26 41.42
CA THR A 50 -17.08 -13.61 41.69
C THR A 50 -16.79 -14.48 40.47
N GLY A 51 -15.65 -15.14 40.55
CA GLY A 51 -15.10 -15.94 39.48
C GLY A 51 -15.85 -17.23 39.16
N THR A 52 -15.53 -17.72 37.99
CA THR A 52 -15.13 -19.12 37.73
C THR A 52 -14.06 -19.04 36.64
N GLU A 53 -13.04 -19.89 36.70
CA GLU A 53 -11.93 -20.02 35.73
C GLU A 53 -12.36 -20.46 34.32
N ASP A 54 -13.64 -20.30 33.98
CA ASP A 54 -14.20 -20.66 32.67
C ASP A 54 -14.10 -19.45 31.75
N GLU A 55 -13.03 -19.47 30.95
CA GLU A 55 -12.80 -18.73 29.70
C GLU A 55 -13.38 -17.32 29.64
N ASP A 56 -12.54 -16.30 29.89
CA ASP A 56 -12.86 -14.91 29.55
C ASP A 56 -13.30 -14.83 28.08
N PRO A 57 -14.60 -14.61 27.78
CA PRO A 57 -15.10 -14.58 26.41
C PRO A 57 -14.47 -13.43 25.62
N PHE A 58 -13.95 -12.41 26.30
CA PHE A 58 -13.22 -11.32 25.68
C PHE A 58 -11.78 -11.67 25.33
N ALA A 59 -11.15 -12.64 26.02
CA ALA A 59 -9.85 -13.15 25.64
C ALA A 59 -9.91 -13.93 24.31
N GLU A 60 -11.02 -14.64 24.06
CA GLU A 60 -11.27 -15.27 22.76
C GLU A 60 -11.50 -14.22 21.68
N LEU A 61 -12.28 -13.16 21.95
CA LEU A 61 -12.45 -12.04 21.01
C LEU A 61 -11.14 -11.29 20.72
N GLN A 62 -10.28 -11.10 21.71
CA GLN A 62 -8.96 -10.50 21.50
C GLN A 62 -8.03 -11.41 20.68
N ARG A 63 -8.11 -12.74 20.86
CA ARG A 63 -7.39 -13.72 20.03
C ARG A 63 -7.93 -13.74 18.61
N ILE A 64 -9.25 -13.68 18.43
CA ILE A 64 -9.90 -13.58 17.12
C ILE A 64 -9.47 -12.28 16.43
N LYS A 65 -9.48 -11.15 17.15
CA LYS A 65 -9.00 -9.85 16.64
C LYS A 65 -7.54 -9.91 16.21
N ALA A 66 -6.66 -10.49 17.03
CA ALA A 66 -5.25 -10.67 16.68
C ALA A 66 -5.06 -11.61 15.48
N GLY A 67 -5.87 -12.67 15.36
CA GLY A 67 -5.83 -13.60 14.23
C GLY A 67 -6.45 -13.05 12.95
N LEU A 68 -7.38 -12.09 13.05
CA LEU A 68 -7.93 -11.36 11.91
C LEU A 68 -6.91 -10.40 11.32
N ASP A 69 -6.07 -9.76 12.14
CA ASP A 69 -5.08 -8.78 11.69
C ASP A 69 -3.96 -9.37 10.83
N ASP A 70 -3.55 -10.61 11.09
CA ASP A 70 -2.51 -11.29 10.31
C ASP A 70 -3.05 -11.86 9.00
N ALA A 71 -2.83 -11.12 7.89
CA ALA A 71 -2.93 -11.72 6.56
C ALA A 71 -1.87 -12.82 6.43
N HIS A 72 -2.29 -14.09 6.33
CA HIS A 72 -1.36 -15.21 6.23
C HIS A 72 -0.44 -15.01 5.00
N PRO A 73 0.91 -15.05 5.15
CA PRO A 73 1.85 -14.77 4.06
C PRO A 73 1.62 -15.63 2.80
N ARG A 74 1.12 -16.85 3.00
CA ARG A 74 0.73 -17.76 1.91
C ARG A 74 -0.44 -17.21 1.08
N GLU A 75 -1.43 -16.59 1.72
CA GLU A 75 -2.58 -16.00 1.03
C GLU A 75 -2.17 -14.79 0.20
N VAL A 76 -1.33 -13.92 0.74
CA VAL A 76 -0.79 -12.75 0.02
C VAL A 76 -0.08 -13.20 -1.26
N LYS A 77 0.79 -14.22 -1.15
CA LYS A 77 1.48 -14.80 -2.31
C LYS A 77 0.53 -15.40 -3.35
N ILE A 78 -0.49 -16.13 -2.91
CA ILE A 78 -1.50 -16.73 -3.81
C ILE A 78 -2.30 -15.63 -4.54
N ARG A 79 -2.69 -14.57 -3.82
CA ARG A 79 -3.39 -13.40 -4.38
C ARG A 79 -2.50 -12.67 -5.40
N PHE A 80 -1.24 -12.40 -5.05
CA PHE A 80 -0.27 -11.77 -5.93
C PHE A 80 -0.06 -12.56 -7.23
N GLN A 81 0.14 -13.89 -7.12
CA GLN A 81 0.29 -14.76 -8.30
C GLN A 81 -0.98 -14.82 -9.15
N SER A 82 -2.16 -14.86 -8.52
CA SER A 82 -3.44 -14.86 -9.23
C SER A 82 -3.66 -13.54 -9.98
N TRP A 83 -3.37 -12.41 -9.34
CA TRP A 83 -3.37 -11.09 -9.98
C TRP A 83 -2.39 -11.05 -11.16
N LEU A 84 -1.15 -11.51 -10.97
CA LEU A 84 -0.14 -11.51 -12.01
C LEU A 84 -0.55 -12.32 -13.25
N ARG A 85 -1.20 -13.48 -13.04
CA ARG A 85 -1.73 -14.31 -14.14
C ARG A 85 -2.78 -13.56 -14.97
N LEU A 86 -3.65 -12.78 -14.33
CA LEU A 86 -4.64 -11.97 -15.05
C LEU A 86 -3.96 -10.83 -15.81
N MET A 87 -3.01 -10.14 -15.18
CA MET A 87 -2.33 -8.99 -15.78
C MET A 87 -1.50 -9.35 -17.00
N LYS A 88 -0.90 -10.55 -17.04
CA LYS A 88 -0.16 -11.05 -18.22
C LYS A 88 -1.00 -11.12 -19.50
N ARG A 89 -2.33 -11.13 -19.41
CA ARG A 89 -3.25 -11.20 -20.55
C ARG A 89 -4.01 -9.90 -20.81
N ALA A 90 -3.84 -8.90 -19.94
CA ALA A 90 -4.47 -7.59 -20.10
C ALA A 90 -3.47 -6.62 -20.74
N PRO A 91 -3.92 -5.70 -21.63
CA PRO A 91 -3.07 -4.61 -22.08
C PRO A 91 -2.72 -3.74 -20.87
N LEU A 92 -1.43 -3.62 -20.59
CA LEU A 92 -0.97 -2.79 -19.49
C LEU A 92 -0.96 -1.32 -19.91
N PRO A 93 -1.47 -0.42 -19.04
CA PRO A 93 -1.24 1.00 -19.22
C PRO A 93 0.27 1.28 -19.12
N ASP A 94 0.75 2.19 -19.95
CA ASP A 94 2.11 2.72 -19.83
C ASP A 94 2.23 3.47 -18.50
N THR A 95 2.79 2.80 -17.51
CA THR A 95 2.73 3.22 -16.11
C THR A 95 4.13 3.36 -15.56
N LYS A 96 4.49 4.59 -15.17
CA LYS A 96 5.79 4.93 -14.60
C LYS A 96 5.90 4.61 -13.10
N LEU A 97 4.77 4.60 -12.39
CA LEU A 97 4.69 4.40 -10.94
C LEU A 97 3.68 3.29 -10.60
N TRP A 98 4.12 2.30 -9.85
CA TRP A 98 3.27 1.24 -9.33
C TRP A 98 2.97 1.50 -7.85
N LEU A 99 1.73 1.30 -7.43
CA LEU A 99 1.34 1.40 -6.02
C LEU A 99 1.09 -0.01 -5.49
N ALA A 100 1.82 -0.39 -4.44
CA ALA A 100 1.56 -1.64 -3.73
C ALA A 100 0.27 -1.50 -2.91
N SER A 101 -0.61 -2.50 -2.99
CA SER A 101 -1.87 -2.52 -2.23
C SER A 101 -1.67 -2.71 -0.73
N SER A 102 -0.51 -3.24 -0.32
CA SER A 102 -0.10 -3.43 1.06
C SER A 102 1.43 -3.55 1.15
N PRO A 103 2.03 -3.38 2.35
CA PRO A 103 3.46 -3.62 2.56
C PRO A 103 3.89 -5.03 2.15
N GLU A 104 3.09 -6.06 2.46
CA GLU A 104 3.42 -7.45 2.16
C GLU A 104 3.40 -7.72 0.64
N ALA A 105 2.54 -7.02 -0.10
CA ALA A 105 2.54 -7.08 -1.56
C ALA A 105 3.80 -6.43 -2.15
N ALA A 106 4.31 -5.36 -1.52
CA ALA A 106 5.58 -4.77 -1.89
C ALA A 106 6.75 -5.71 -1.59
N ASP A 107 6.75 -6.38 -0.44
CA ASP A 107 7.78 -7.36 -0.08
C ASP A 107 7.86 -8.50 -1.10
N GLN A 108 6.72 -9.01 -1.58
CA GLN A 108 6.72 -10.01 -2.66
C GLN A 108 7.37 -9.49 -3.95
N LEU A 109 7.18 -8.21 -4.29
CA LEU A 109 7.81 -7.59 -5.45
C LEU A 109 9.33 -7.42 -5.24
N PHE A 110 9.73 -7.01 -4.05
CA PHE A 110 11.12 -6.83 -3.66
C PHE A 110 11.88 -8.16 -3.65
N ASP A 111 11.29 -9.21 -3.11
CA ASP A 111 11.83 -10.58 -3.15
C ASP A 111 12.10 -11.04 -4.59
N GLU A 112 11.20 -10.75 -5.53
CA GLU A 112 11.41 -11.09 -6.94
C GLU A 112 12.51 -10.25 -7.58
N PHE A 113 12.61 -8.97 -7.20
CA PHE A 113 13.66 -8.07 -7.67
C PHE A 113 15.05 -8.52 -7.21
N GLU A 114 15.20 -8.81 -5.92
CA GLU A 114 16.46 -9.25 -5.32
C GLU A 114 16.96 -10.56 -5.93
N LYS A 115 16.06 -11.52 -6.16
CA LYS A 115 16.38 -12.79 -6.84
C LYS A 115 16.88 -12.57 -8.28
N SER A 116 16.34 -11.58 -8.98
CA SER A 116 16.57 -11.41 -10.42
C SER A 116 17.76 -10.49 -10.72
N ASN A 117 18.00 -9.46 -9.90
CA ASN A 117 18.98 -8.40 -10.19
C ASN A 117 20.14 -8.31 -9.20
N ASN A 118 20.21 -9.17 -8.17
CA ASN A 118 21.27 -9.20 -7.16
C ASN A 118 21.55 -7.81 -6.54
N GLY A 119 20.49 -7.03 -6.32
CA GLY A 119 20.50 -5.69 -5.73
C GLY A 119 19.24 -5.47 -4.90
N ALA A 120 19.23 -4.42 -4.08
CA ALA A 120 18.12 -4.11 -3.18
C ALA A 120 17.27 -2.94 -3.70
N PRO A 121 15.96 -2.90 -3.40
CA PRO A 121 15.14 -1.71 -3.61
C PRO A 121 15.68 -0.51 -2.83
N LEU A 122 15.70 0.66 -3.45
CA LEU A 122 16.27 1.87 -2.87
C LEU A 122 15.14 2.83 -2.46
N PRO A 123 14.95 3.16 -1.17
CA PRO A 123 14.00 4.19 -0.78
C PRO A 123 14.49 5.56 -1.27
N ILE A 124 13.63 6.32 -1.95
CA ILE A 124 13.98 7.61 -2.56
C ILE A 124 13.12 8.78 -2.11
N LEU A 125 11.90 8.55 -1.62
CA LEU A 125 11.04 9.63 -1.19
C LEU A 125 10.07 9.13 -0.13
N GLU A 126 9.84 9.98 0.86
CA GLU A 126 8.86 9.77 1.91
C GLU A 126 7.91 10.96 1.92
N LEU A 127 6.61 10.67 1.75
CA LEU A 127 5.55 11.68 1.81
C LEU A 127 4.55 11.31 2.89
N THR A 128 4.24 12.25 3.78
CA THR A 128 3.14 12.10 4.73
C THR A 128 1.80 12.23 4.01
N ILE A 129 0.82 11.43 4.38
CA ILE A 129 -0.55 11.54 3.85
C ILE A 129 -1.55 11.40 5.01
N PRO A 130 -2.76 11.97 4.91
CA PRO A 130 -3.79 11.72 5.90
C PRO A 130 -4.16 10.24 5.91
N ASP A 131 -4.23 9.63 7.10
CA ASP A 131 -4.64 8.24 7.25
C ASP A 131 -6.15 8.08 7.02
N ARG A 132 -6.94 9.00 7.58
CA ARG A 132 -8.40 9.02 7.45
C ARG A 132 -8.94 10.44 7.36
N ILE A 133 -9.92 10.64 6.48
CA ILE A 133 -10.62 11.91 6.36
C ILE A 133 -12.00 11.76 7.01
N GLU A 134 -12.06 11.99 8.33
CA GLU A 134 -13.31 11.97 9.10
C GLU A 134 -14.15 13.21 8.81
N ALA A 135 -14.81 13.25 7.65
CA ALA A 135 -15.71 14.33 7.29
C ALA A 135 -16.79 13.89 6.29
N GLY A 136 -17.87 14.68 6.21
CA GLY A 136 -18.92 14.47 5.23
C GLY A 136 -18.39 14.58 3.79
N PRO A 137 -18.96 13.85 2.81
CA PRO A 137 -18.41 13.70 1.46
C PRO A 137 -18.20 15.02 0.72
N ILE A 138 -19.08 16.00 0.93
CA ILE A 138 -18.96 17.34 0.33
C ILE A 138 -17.72 18.08 0.86
N TYR A 139 -17.47 17.97 2.17
CA TYR A 139 -16.30 18.57 2.80
C TYR A 139 -15.02 17.92 2.29
N VAL A 140 -14.98 16.59 2.24
CA VAL A 140 -13.81 15.82 1.73
C VAL A 140 -13.43 16.28 0.34
N VAL A 141 -14.40 16.33 -0.59
CA VAL A 141 -14.14 16.76 -1.97
C VAL A 141 -13.60 18.19 -2.01
N SER A 142 -14.22 19.12 -1.29
CA SER A 142 -13.77 20.52 -1.27
C SER A 142 -12.36 20.68 -0.71
N ARG A 143 -12.03 19.95 0.37
CA ARG A 143 -10.74 20.03 1.06
C ARG A 143 -9.62 19.43 0.21
N VAL A 144 -9.89 18.26 -0.39
CA VAL A 144 -8.98 17.59 -1.32
C VAL A 144 -8.74 18.46 -2.55
N ASN A 145 -9.77 19.06 -3.15
CA ASN A 145 -9.60 19.96 -4.29
C ASN A 145 -8.75 21.18 -3.92
N SER A 146 -9.00 21.80 -2.76
CA SER A 146 -8.20 22.94 -2.29
C SER A 146 -6.73 22.54 -2.12
N PHE A 147 -6.46 21.41 -1.46
CA PHE A 147 -5.11 20.87 -1.33
C PHE A 147 -4.46 20.59 -2.70
N LEU A 148 -5.23 20.06 -3.66
CA LEU A 148 -4.74 19.80 -5.02
C LEU A 148 -4.41 21.09 -5.79
N GLU A 149 -5.15 22.17 -5.56
CA GLU A 149 -4.84 23.47 -6.14
C GLU A 149 -3.58 24.06 -5.51
N ASP A 150 -3.52 24.10 -4.18
CA ASP A 150 -2.42 24.71 -3.44
C ASP A 150 -1.09 23.96 -3.67
N SER A 151 -1.13 22.63 -3.66
CA SER A 151 0.09 21.81 -3.84
C SER A 151 0.48 21.60 -5.31
N ALA A 152 -0.21 22.22 -6.27
CA ALA A 152 0.02 21.97 -7.71
C ALA A 152 1.48 22.18 -8.14
N ASN A 153 2.08 23.31 -7.73
CA ASN A 153 3.46 23.63 -8.06
C ASN A 153 4.45 22.65 -7.42
N LEU A 154 4.20 22.21 -6.19
CA LEU A 154 5.04 21.25 -5.48
C LEU A 154 4.97 19.87 -6.13
N ARG A 155 3.77 19.40 -6.49
CA ARG A 155 3.58 18.12 -7.20
C ARG A 155 4.33 18.09 -8.52
N VAL A 156 4.28 19.16 -9.31
CA VAL A 156 5.02 19.23 -10.58
C VAL A 156 6.53 19.06 -10.37
N LYS A 157 7.09 19.68 -9.32
CA LYS A 157 8.52 19.54 -8.98
C LYS A 157 8.87 18.11 -8.56
N ILE A 158 8.09 17.53 -7.64
CA ILE A 158 8.29 16.15 -7.18
C ILE A 158 8.21 15.17 -8.37
N ILE A 159 7.21 15.32 -9.24
CA ILE A 159 7.06 14.48 -10.44
C ILE A 159 8.27 14.63 -11.36
N ALA A 160 8.73 15.86 -11.62
CA ALA A 160 9.88 16.10 -12.48
C ALA A 160 11.17 15.48 -11.93
N GLU A 161 11.38 15.52 -10.62
CA GLU A 161 12.53 14.87 -9.96
C GLU A 161 12.45 13.34 -10.06
N LEU A 162 11.28 12.76 -9.81
CA LEU A 162 11.06 11.32 -9.98
C LEU A 162 11.29 10.88 -11.43
N GLU A 163 10.79 11.64 -12.42
CA GLU A 163 11.00 11.34 -13.84
C GLU A 163 12.48 11.46 -14.25
N ALA A 164 13.20 12.45 -13.72
CA ALA A 164 14.63 12.61 -13.94
C ALA A 164 15.43 11.43 -13.37
N LEU A 165 15.08 10.97 -12.16
CA LEU A 165 15.69 9.79 -11.54
C LEU A 165 15.45 8.53 -12.37
N ILE A 166 14.20 8.27 -12.74
CA ILE A 166 13.81 7.09 -13.52
C ILE A 166 14.53 7.06 -14.88
N SER A 167 14.81 8.23 -15.47
CA SER A 167 15.45 8.34 -16.79
C SER A 167 16.99 8.37 -16.74
N SER A 168 17.59 8.46 -15.56
CA SER A 168 19.04 8.55 -15.41
C SER A 168 19.69 7.17 -15.68
N ALA A 169 20.73 7.12 -16.53
CA ALA A 169 21.29 5.86 -17.03
C ALA A 169 22.42 5.28 -16.16
N GLY A 170 22.52 5.64 -14.87
CA GLY A 170 23.75 5.41 -14.09
C GLY A 170 23.62 5.38 -12.57
N LEU A 171 22.45 5.02 -12.03
CA LEU A 171 22.30 4.87 -10.58
C LEU A 171 23.02 3.58 -10.13
N SER A 172 24.23 3.75 -9.62
CA SER A 172 24.92 2.70 -8.87
C SER A 172 24.32 2.63 -7.47
N SER A 173 23.99 1.42 -7.00
CA SER A 173 23.52 1.16 -5.63
C SER A 173 24.50 1.66 -4.56
N ASP A 174 25.77 1.88 -4.92
CA ASP A 174 26.82 2.38 -4.02
C ASP A 174 26.81 3.91 -3.86
N SER A 175 26.02 4.62 -4.67
CA SER A 175 25.92 6.08 -4.66
C SER A 175 24.67 6.52 -3.91
N ALA A 176 24.61 6.23 -2.61
CA ALA A 176 23.57 6.72 -1.70
C ALA A 176 23.38 8.26 -1.77
N ASP A 177 24.42 8.99 -2.20
CA ASP A 177 24.42 10.45 -2.36
C ASP A 177 23.60 10.98 -3.56
N ASN A 178 23.15 10.11 -4.49
CA ASN A 178 22.35 10.51 -5.66
C ASN A 178 20.85 10.19 -5.52
N LEU A 179 20.47 9.52 -4.44
CA LEU A 179 19.07 9.24 -4.15
C LEU A 179 18.51 10.48 -3.48
N LEU A 180 17.33 10.94 -3.94
CA LEU A 180 16.61 12.06 -3.31
C LEU A 180 16.69 11.82 -1.80
N PRO A 181 17.37 12.69 -1.03
CA PRO A 181 17.40 12.49 0.39
C PRO A 181 15.94 12.52 0.83
N SER A 182 15.53 11.61 1.71
CA SER A 182 14.24 11.68 2.39
C SER A 182 13.99 13.05 3.08
N GLY A 183 15.01 13.94 3.10
CA GLY A 183 14.94 15.35 3.46
C GLY A 183 15.16 16.36 2.31
N SER A 184 14.69 16.10 1.08
CA SER A 184 14.55 17.19 0.10
C SER A 184 13.59 18.25 0.66
N GLU A 185 13.82 19.54 0.36
CA GLU A 185 12.94 20.62 0.83
C GLU A 185 11.46 20.36 0.46
N HIS A 186 11.22 19.55 -0.58
CA HIS A 186 9.90 19.17 -1.05
C HIS A 186 9.14 18.24 -0.10
N SER A 187 9.79 17.31 0.60
CA SER A 187 9.10 16.44 1.57
C SER A 187 8.64 17.23 2.80
N SER A 188 9.46 18.17 3.27
CA SER A 188 9.11 19.06 4.38
C SER A 188 7.99 20.02 4.02
N LEU A 189 8.07 20.68 2.86
CA LEU A 189 6.99 21.53 2.35
C LEU A 189 5.69 20.74 2.16
N TRP A 190 5.78 19.50 1.65
CA TRP A 190 4.62 18.63 1.53
C TRP A 190 3.99 18.34 2.89
N ALA A 191 4.80 18.00 3.89
CA ALA A 191 4.32 17.72 5.24
C ALA A 191 3.64 18.94 5.89
N GLU A 192 4.19 20.14 5.70
CA GLU A 192 3.57 21.40 6.14
C GLU A 192 2.19 21.60 5.49
N MET A 193 2.09 21.42 4.17
CA MET A 193 0.81 21.53 3.46
C MET A 193 -0.21 20.47 3.90
N ILE A 194 0.25 19.26 4.20
CA ILE A 194 -0.63 18.20 4.73
C ILE A 194 -1.15 18.59 6.11
N GLU A 195 -0.30 19.10 7.00
CA GLU A 195 -0.75 19.52 8.34
C GLU A 195 -1.72 20.73 8.27
N ASP A 196 -1.53 21.66 7.33
CA ASP A 196 -2.42 22.81 7.12
C ASP A 196 -3.83 22.39 6.63
N HIS A 197 -3.91 21.37 5.77
CA HIS A 197 -5.18 20.92 5.18
C HIS A 197 -5.83 19.76 5.94
N PHE A 198 -5.01 18.89 6.52
CA PHE A 198 -5.37 17.64 7.19
C PHE A 198 -4.53 17.46 8.47
N PRO A 199 -4.82 18.21 9.54
CA PRO A 199 -4.08 18.09 10.79
C PRO A 199 -4.05 16.65 11.31
N SER A 200 -2.87 16.18 11.68
CA SER A 200 -2.65 14.81 12.18
C SER A 200 -3.52 14.48 13.40
N GLY A 201 -3.85 15.48 14.21
CA GLY A 201 -4.73 15.32 15.39
C GLY A 201 -6.19 14.93 15.06
N SER A 202 -6.69 15.25 13.87
CA SER A 202 -8.07 14.92 13.45
C SER A 202 -8.12 13.88 12.34
N HIS A 203 -7.08 13.79 11.52
CA HIS A 203 -7.06 12.94 10.32
C HIS A 203 -6.10 11.76 10.41
N GLY A 204 -5.34 11.65 11.50
CA GLY A 204 -4.21 10.73 11.58
C GLY A 204 -3.13 11.08 10.57
N SER A 205 -2.04 10.32 10.60
CA SER A 205 -0.93 10.48 9.67
C SER A 205 -0.45 9.10 9.25
N ALA A 206 -0.35 8.89 7.95
CA ALA A 206 0.27 7.73 7.33
C ALA A 206 1.44 8.18 6.45
N THR A 207 2.27 7.23 6.04
CA THR A 207 3.48 7.51 5.27
C THR A 207 3.46 6.76 3.95
N LEU A 208 3.65 7.46 2.84
CA LEU A 208 3.85 6.90 1.52
C LEU A 208 5.34 6.89 1.19
N LEU A 209 5.93 5.69 1.11
CA LEU A 209 7.33 5.50 0.75
C LEU A 209 7.47 5.11 -0.71
N PHE A 210 8.36 5.79 -1.42
CA PHE A 210 8.72 5.49 -2.80
C PHE A 210 10.05 4.77 -2.85
N TYR A 211 10.09 3.70 -3.63
CA TYR A 211 11.23 2.83 -3.84
C TYR A 211 11.59 2.80 -5.32
N LEU A 212 12.86 2.97 -5.61
CA LEU A 212 13.45 2.78 -6.93
C LEU A 212 14.00 1.35 -7.04
N LEU A 213 13.67 0.69 -8.14
CA LEU A 213 14.26 -0.59 -8.55
C LEU A 213 15.29 -0.31 -9.66
N PRO A 214 16.58 -0.20 -9.31
CA PRO A 214 17.62 0.16 -10.27
C PRO A 214 17.75 -0.92 -11.35
N ASN A 215 18.01 -0.45 -12.57
CA ASN A 215 18.21 -1.24 -13.79
C ASN A 215 17.12 -2.29 -14.11
N CYS A 216 15.91 -2.14 -13.54
CA CYS A 216 14.82 -3.09 -13.76
C CYS A 216 13.47 -2.40 -13.90
N ALA A 217 12.88 -2.49 -15.09
CA ALA A 217 11.49 -2.11 -15.28
C ALA A 217 10.57 -3.13 -14.58
N ILE A 218 9.58 -2.64 -13.82
CA ILE A 218 8.63 -3.50 -13.08
C ILE A 218 7.87 -4.43 -14.03
N ALA A 219 7.56 -3.99 -15.25
CA ALA A 219 6.91 -4.84 -16.24
C ALA A 219 7.78 -6.05 -16.62
N THR A 220 9.09 -5.85 -16.80
CA THR A 220 10.04 -6.94 -17.06
C THR A 220 10.17 -7.86 -15.85
N LEU A 221 10.28 -7.29 -14.64
CA LEU A 221 10.35 -8.07 -13.40
C LEU A 221 9.15 -9.02 -13.24
N LEU A 222 7.96 -8.52 -13.57
CA LEU A 222 6.71 -9.26 -13.45
C LEU A 222 6.44 -10.18 -14.67
N GLY A 223 7.32 -10.17 -15.69
CA GLY A 223 7.13 -10.93 -16.92
C GLY A 223 5.85 -10.53 -17.65
N LEU A 224 5.56 -9.23 -17.65
CA LEU A 224 4.38 -8.60 -18.21
C LEU A 224 4.60 -8.08 -19.66
N GLU A 225 5.78 -8.34 -20.22
CA GLU A 225 6.22 -7.76 -21.49
C GLU A 225 5.23 -8.00 -22.63
N HIS A 226 4.79 -6.89 -23.23
CA HIS A 226 4.17 -6.87 -24.55
C HIS A 226 5.13 -6.11 -25.49
N ASP A 227 5.24 -6.63 -26.71
CA ASP A 227 6.19 -6.34 -27.80
C ASP A 227 6.25 -4.87 -28.31
N LYS A 228 5.85 -3.87 -27.51
CA LYS A 228 5.58 -2.49 -27.96
C LYS A 228 5.99 -1.33 -27.04
N LEU A 229 6.59 -1.56 -25.87
CA LEU A 229 7.03 -0.44 -25.02
C LEU A 229 8.40 0.07 -25.49
N LYS A 230 8.38 1.09 -26.35
CA LYS A 230 9.58 1.79 -26.87
C LYS A 230 10.26 2.69 -25.85
N ASP A 231 9.59 3.01 -24.74
CA ASP A 231 10.11 3.86 -23.67
C ASP A 231 10.33 3.01 -22.42
N GLN A 232 11.23 2.02 -22.50
CA GLN A 232 11.66 1.29 -21.32
C GLN A 232 12.55 2.21 -20.48
N HIS A 233 11.92 2.84 -19.50
CA HIS A 233 12.65 3.46 -18.41
C HIS A 233 13.60 2.43 -17.79
N PRO A 234 14.88 2.77 -17.59
CA PRO A 234 15.87 1.83 -17.04
C PRO A 234 15.54 1.42 -15.61
N HIS A 235 14.67 2.13 -14.91
CA HIS A 235 14.38 1.93 -13.49
C HIS A 235 12.87 1.80 -13.24
N GLY A 236 12.50 0.94 -12.29
CA GLY A 236 11.14 0.79 -11.81
C GLY A 236 10.88 1.70 -10.61
N LEU A 237 9.67 2.24 -10.49
CA LEU A 237 9.24 3.02 -9.33
C LEU A 237 8.03 2.37 -8.65
N VAL A 238 8.13 2.12 -7.34
CA VAL A 238 7.10 1.50 -6.51
C VAL A 238 6.80 2.41 -5.33
N ALA A 239 5.54 2.71 -5.07
CA ALA A 239 5.09 3.35 -3.83
C ALA A 239 4.43 2.33 -2.90
N VAL A 240 4.67 2.47 -1.60
CA VAL A 240 4.17 1.61 -0.54
C VAL A 240 3.58 2.47 0.56
N LEU A 241 2.31 2.24 0.87
CA LEU A 241 1.65 2.89 2.00
C LEU A 241 2.01 2.15 3.30
N LYS A 242 2.59 2.88 4.25
CA LYS A 242 2.80 2.45 5.64
C LYS A 242 1.83 3.22 6.55
N ARG A 243 1.05 2.48 7.32
CA ARG A 243 0.15 2.99 8.36
C ARG A 243 0.73 2.71 9.73
#